data_AF-A0A6L3Y291-F1
#
_entry.id   AF-A0A6L3Y291-F1
#
_cell.length_a   1.000
_cell.length_b   1.000
_cell.length_c   1.000
_cell.angle_alpha   90.00
_cell.angle_beta   90.00
_cell.angle_gamma   90.00
#
_symmetry.space_group_name_H-M   'P 1'
#
loop_
_entity.id
_entity.type
_entity.pdbx_description
1 polymer ?
#
loop_
_entity_poly.entity_id
_entity_poly.type
_entity_poly.pdbx_seq_one_letter_code
_entity_poly.pdbx_strand_id
1 'polypeptide(L)'
;MELSPVKTTLRIALVGDYNPDVIAHQAIPLAIDDAAAVLELTADYDWLATPELTSPEDLVGYDAIWLVPASPYKNTEAAFIAARYARENSIPFLGTCGGFQHALIEYARNVLGWHDAGHAETDTEGRMVIAPLTCSLVEKTDAIELRNNTLIAKAYGKPEIQEGYHCNYGVSPEFADQLERGDMRVTGWDEQGEI
;
A
#
# COMPACT_ATOMS: atom_id res chain seq x y z
N MET A 1 -19.21 9.01 19.91
CA MET A 1 -18.52 8.83 18.62
C MET A 1 -19.49 9.32 17.58
N GLU A 2 -19.41 10.61 17.27
CA GLU A 2 -20.28 11.23 16.27
C GLU A 2 -19.81 10.72 14.90
N LEU A 3 -20.68 9.97 14.23
CA LEU A 3 -20.46 9.58 12.85
C LEU A 3 -20.57 10.85 12.02
N SER A 4 -19.46 11.25 11.38
CA SER A 4 -19.45 12.32 10.38
C SER A 4 -20.63 12.13 9.41
N PRO A 5 -21.25 13.22 8.93
CA PRO A 5 -22.37 13.12 8.00
C PRO A 5 -21.95 12.27 6.80
N VAL A 6 -22.76 11.29 6.45
CA VAL A 6 -22.50 10.37 5.34
C VAL A 6 -22.41 11.21 4.07
N LYS A 7 -21.18 11.38 3.56
CA LYS A 7 -20.98 11.99 2.24
C LYS A 7 -21.70 11.16 1.20
N THR A 8 -22.43 11.82 0.30
CA THR A 8 -23.16 11.16 -0.79
C THR A 8 -22.23 10.48 -1.79
N THR A 9 -21.00 10.97 -1.90
CA THR A 9 -19.96 10.46 -2.79
C THR A 9 -18.64 10.37 -2.04
N LEU A 10 -18.02 9.19 -2.05
CA LEU A 10 -16.66 8.98 -1.54
C LEU A 10 -15.66 9.50 -2.57
N ARG A 11 -14.62 10.21 -2.13
CA ARG A 11 -13.52 10.62 -3.02
C ARG A 11 -12.25 9.85 -2.69
N ILE A 12 -11.68 9.15 -3.67
CA ILE A 12 -10.48 8.32 -3.50
C ILE A 12 -9.32 8.91 -4.31
N ALA A 13 -8.18 9.16 -3.66
CA ALA A 13 -6.96 9.53 -4.37
C ALA A 13 -6.18 8.29 -4.81
N LEU A 14 -5.97 8.11 -6.12
CA LEU A 14 -5.08 7.10 -6.67
C LEU A 14 -3.71 7.73 -6.89
N VAL A 15 -2.80 7.55 -5.94
CA VAL A 15 -1.47 8.17 -5.95
C VAL A 15 -0.49 7.24 -6.65
N GLY A 16 0.08 7.69 -7.77
CA GLY A 16 1.10 6.96 -8.53
C GLY A 16 1.23 7.46 -9.96
N ASP A 17 2.20 6.95 -10.72
CA ASP A 17 2.45 7.40 -12.09
C ASP A 17 1.68 6.53 -13.09
N TYR A 18 0.52 7.01 -13.55
CA TYR A 18 -0.33 6.23 -14.46
C TYR A 18 0.45 5.75 -15.68
N ASN A 19 0.24 4.47 -16.01
CA ASN A 19 0.86 3.82 -17.14
C ASN A 19 -0.14 2.80 -17.71
N PRO A 20 -0.63 2.97 -18.95
CA PRO A 20 -1.58 2.05 -19.56
C PRO A 20 -0.99 0.65 -19.78
N ASP A 21 0.33 0.48 -19.81
CA ASP A 21 0.95 -0.84 -19.95
C ASP A 21 0.96 -1.64 -18.64
N VAL A 22 0.66 -0.99 -17.50
CA VAL A 22 0.55 -1.65 -16.20
C VAL A 22 -0.89 -2.13 -16.01
N ILE A 23 -1.09 -3.44 -16.03
CA ILE A 23 -2.42 -4.08 -15.90
C ILE A 23 -3.15 -3.59 -14.65
N ALA A 24 -2.46 -3.47 -13.51
CA ALA A 24 -3.05 -2.97 -12.28
C ALA A 24 -3.64 -1.55 -12.43
N HIS A 25 -2.99 -0.67 -13.18
CA HIS A 25 -3.48 0.70 -13.37
C HIS A 25 -4.77 0.76 -14.18
N GLN A 26 -4.98 -0.19 -15.09
CA GLN A 26 -6.25 -0.36 -15.81
C GLN A 26 -7.33 -0.98 -14.91
N ALA A 27 -6.95 -1.91 -14.05
CA ALA A 27 -7.87 -2.69 -13.22
C ALA A 27 -8.36 -1.96 -11.97
N ILE A 28 -7.55 -1.08 -11.38
CA ILE A 28 -7.89 -0.37 -10.13
C ILE A 28 -9.21 0.42 -10.23
N PRO A 29 -9.43 1.28 -11.26
CA PRO A 29 -10.71 1.95 -11.45
C PRO A 29 -11.90 0.99 -11.51
N LEU A 30 -11.76 -0.10 -12.29
CA LEU A 30 -12.82 -1.12 -12.44
C LEU A 30 -13.13 -1.82 -11.11
N ALA A 31 -12.11 -2.12 -10.31
CA ALA A 31 -12.27 -2.73 -9.01
C ALA A 31 -13.00 -1.81 -8.02
N ILE A 32 -12.76 -0.49 -8.10
CA ILE A 32 -13.49 0.50 -7.30
C ILE A 32 -14.95 0.57 -7.74
N ASP A 33 -15.20 0.63 -9.06
CA ASP A 33 -16.57 0.66 -9.61
C ASP A 33 -17.37 -0.59 -9.21
N ASP A 34 -16.76 -1.77 -9.32
CA ASP A 34 -17.38 -3.03 -8.91
C ASP A 34 -17.70 -3.04 -7.41
N ALA A 35 -16.77 -2.61 -6.57
CA ALA A 35 -16.98 -2.52 -5.12
C ALA A 35 -18.09 -1.50 -4.77
N ALA A 36 -18.09 -0.35 -5.42
CA ALA A 36 -19.10 0.69 -5.23
C ALA A 36 -20.50 0.20 -5.63
N ALA A 37 -20.59 -0.53 -6.75
CA ALA A 37 -21.84 -1.12 -7.21
C ALA A 37 -22.38 -2.17 -6.23
N VAL A 38 -21.53 -3.06 -5.70
CA VAL A 38 -21.92 -4.07 -4.69
C VAL A 38 -22.40 -3.42 -3.39
N LEU A 39 -21.81 -2.29 -3.00
CA LEU A 39 -22.15 -1.57 -1.78
C LEU A 39 -23.29 -0.56 -1.96
N GLU A 40 -23.79 -0.37 -3.19
CA GLU A 40 -24.77 0.65 -3.54
C GLU A 40 -24.33 2.08 -3.14
N LEU A 41 -23.04 2.39 -3.35
CA LEU A 41 -22.43 3.69 -3.05
C LEU A 41 -21.91 4.36 -4.33
N THR A 42 -21.70 5.68 -4.25
CA THR A 42 -20.98 6.43 -5.29
C THR A 42 -19.54 6.65 -4.82
N ALA A 43 -18.57 6.24 -5.64
CA ALA A 43 -17.15 6.48 -5.41
C ALA A 43 -16.56 7.19 -6.64
N ASP A 44 -16.05 8.39 -6.42
CA ASP A 44 -15.24 9.12 -7.40
C ASP A 44 -13.76 8.89 -7.06
N TYR A 45 -12.92 8.78 -8.09
CA TYR A 45 -11.48 8.63 -7.93
C TYR A 45 -10.72 9.57 -8.83
N ASP A 46 -9.67 10.18 -8.29
CA ASP A 46 -8.76 11.05 -9.02
C ASP A 46 -7.37 10.41 -9.07
N TRP A 47 -6.79 10.34 -10.27
CA TRP A 47 -5.41 9.89 -10.42
C TRP A 47 -4.45 11.05 -10.17
N LEU A 48 -3.66 10.96 -9.10
CA LEU A 48 -2.66 11.96 -8.72
C LEU A 48 -1.27 11.45 -9.10
N ALA A 49 -0.69 12.04 -10.15
CA ALA A 49 0.67 11.73 -10.56
C ALA A 49 1.66 12.16 -9.47
N THR A 50 2.69 11.34 -9.21
CA THR A 50 3.62 11.63 -8.11
C THR A 50 4.37 12.97 -8.24
N PRO A 51 4.66 13.51 -9.45
CA PRO A 51 5.24 14.84 -9.58
C PRO A 51 4.27 16.00 -9.24
N GLU A 52 2.97 15.76 -9.24
CA GLU A 52 1.94 16.77 -8.96
C GLU A 52 1.61 16.86 -7.46
N LEU A 53 1.82 15.76 -6.73
CA LEU A 53 1.69 15.71 -5.27
C LEU A 53 2.98 16.22 -4.62
N THR A 54 2.95 17.46 -4.16
CA THR A 54 4.12 18.15 -3.58
C THR A 54 3.94 18.46 -2.10
N SER A 55 2.71 18.38 -1.60
CA SER A 55 2.36 18.76 -0.24
C SER A 55 1.15 17.99 0.30
N PRO A 56 1.01 17.84 1.63
CA PRO A 56 -0.18 17.23 2.24
C PRO A 56 -1.50 17.91 1.87
N GLU A 57 -1.47 19.20 1.54
CA GLU A 57 -2.61 20.00 1.14
C GLU A 57 -3.27 19.49 -0.14
N ASP A 58 -2.49 18.86 -1.04
CA ASP A 58 -2.98 18.26 -2.28
C ASP A 58 -3.91 17.06 -2.02
N LEU A 59 -3.88 16.49 -0.80
CA LEU A 59 -4.70 15.35 -0.38
C LEU A 59 -5.95 15.77 0.41
N VAL A 60 -6.16 17.08 0.64
CA VAL A 60 -7.31 17.57 1.39
C VAL A 60 -8.62 17.29 0.65
N GLY A 61 -9.57 16.68 1.36
CA GLY A 61 -10.92 16.42 0.86
C GLY A 61 -11.12 15.04 0.26
N TYR A 62 -10.06 14.25 0.11
CA TYR A 62 -10.16 12.81 -0.16
C TYR A 62 -10.55 12.05 1.11
N ASP A 63 -11.40 11.04 0.92
CA ASP A 63 -11.92 10.15 1.97
C ASP A 63 -11.08 8.88 2.12
N ALA A 64 -10.30 8.53 1.10
CA ALA A 64 -9.36 7.42 1.12
C ALA A 64 -8.20 7.67 0.16
N ILE A 65 -7.07 7.00 0.42
CA ILE A 65 -5.88 7.05 -0.43
C ILE A 65 -5.49 5.63 -0.84
N TRP A 66 -5.30 5.42 -2.14
CA TRP A 66 -4.69 4.23 -2.68
C TRP A 66 -3.34 4.59 -3.30
N LEU A 67 -2.25 4.17 -2.66
CA LEU A 67 -0.91 4.26 -3.22
C LEU A 67 -0.69 3.06 -4.16
N VAL A 68 -0.75 3.32 -5.46
CA VAL A 68 -0.88 2.27 -6.49
C VAL A 68 0.48 1.62 -6.83
N PRO A 69 0.50 0.48 -7.53
CA PRO A 69 1.74 -0.21 -7.92
C PRO A 69 2.63 0.59 -8.90
N ALA A 70 3.66 -0.09 -9.44
CA ALA A 70 4.62 0.45 -10.41
C ALA A 70 5.59 1.52 -9.87
N SER A 71 6.16 1.28 -8.69
CA SER A 71 7.43 1.91 -8.31
C SER A 71 8.60 1.36 -9.16
N PRO A 72 9.71 2.09 -9.33
CA PRO A 72 10.01 3.40 -8.76
C PRO A 72 9.12 4.53 -9.27
N TYR A 73 8.60 5.34 -8.34
CA TYR A 73 7.82 6.53 -8.68
C TYR A 73 8.73 7.64 -9.24
N LYS A 74 8.19 8.48 -10.13
CA LYS A 74 8.91 9.65 -10.65
C LYS A 74 9.30 10.63 -9.55
N ASN A 75 8.46 10.76 -8.53
CA ASN A 75 8.74 11.49 -7.30
C ASN A 75 8.43 10.59 -6.10
N THR A 76 9.45 9.94 -5.55
CA THR A 76 9.29 9.04 -4.40
C THR A 76 8.80 9.75 -3.14
N GLU A 77 9.13 11.03 -2.95
CA GLU A 77 8.71 11.78 -1.77
C GLU A 77 7.18 11.92 -1.69
N ALA A 78 6.50 12.02 -2.84
CA ALA A 78 5.05 12.04 -2.90
C ALA A 78 4.40 10.78 -2.30
N ALA A 79 5.02 9.61 -2.48
CA ALA A 79 4.53 8.38 -1.88
C ALA A 79 4.62 8.42 -0.34
N PHE A 80 5.69 8.99 0.20
CA PHE A 80 5.85 9.19 1.64
C PHE A 80 4.90 10.27 2.18
N ILE A 81 4.68 11.36 1.46
CA ILE A 81 3.67 12.38 1.80
C ILE A 81 2.30 11.72 1.90
N ALA A 82 1.90 10.91 0.91
CA ALA A 82 0.60 10.23 0.88
C ALA A 82 0.42 9.26 2.06
N ALA A 83 1.40 8.37 2.28
CA ALA A 83 1.35 7.39 3.36
C ALA A 83 1.33 8.09 4.74
N ARG A 84 2.18 9.10 4.93
CA ARG A 84 2.25 9.87 6.18
C ARG A 84 0.98 10.64 6.44
N TYR A 85 0.45 11.33 5.43
CA TYR A 85 -0.80 12.08 5.56
C TYR A 85 -1.94 11.16 5.99
N ALA A 86 -2.05 9.98 5.37
CA ALA A 86 -3.09 9.03 5.72
C ALA A 86 -2.95 8.54 7.18
N ARG A 87 -1.73 8.17 7.59
CA ARG A 87 -1.44 7.70 8.95
C ARG A 87 -1.72 8.76 10.01
N GLU A 88 -1.27 9.99 9.81
CA GLU A 88 -1.38 11.07 10.79
C GLU A 88 -2.81 11.65 10.88
N ASN A 89 -3.59 11.56 9.81
CA ASN A 89 -4.97 12.06 9.75
C ASN A 89 -6.04 10.96 9.86
N SER A 90 -5.62 9.71 10.10
CA SER A 90 -6.53 8.53 10.18
C SER A 90 -7.40 8.36 8.93
N ILE A 91 -6.84 8.64 7.75
CA ILE A 91 -7.51 8.43 6.47
C ILE A 91 -7.32 6.97 6.04
N PRO A 92 -8.38 6.25 5.64
CA PRO A 92 -8.27 4.93 5.03
C PRO A 92 -7.20 4.89 3.93
N PHE A 93 -6.30 3.91 4.03
CA PHE A 93 -5.14 3.78 3.15
C PHE A 93 -5.02 2.35 2.62
N LEU A 94 -4.73 2.22 1.32
CA LEU A 94 -4.36 0.95 0.69
C LEU A 94 -3.07 1.17 -0.11
N GLY A 95 -2.03 0.39 0.21
CA GLY A 95 -0.80 0.33 -0.58
C GLY A 95 -0.68 -1.04 -1.24
N THR A 96 -0.37 -1.07 -2.54
CA THR A 96 -0.26 -2.34 -3.31
C THR A 96 1.09 -2.43 -4.03
N CYS A 97 1.79 -3.58 -3.90
CA CYS A 97 3.20 -3.80 -4.31
C CYS A 97 4.09 -2.59 -3.96
N GLY A 98 4.48 -1.78 -4.94
CA GLY A 98 5.27 -0.56 -4.71
C GLY A 98 4.68 0.36 -3.64
N GLY A 99 3.35 0.52 -3.60
CA GLY A 99 2.71 1.34 -2.59
C GLY A 99 2.77 0.75 -1.18
N PHE A 100 2.69 -0.57 -1.06
CA PHE A 100 2.89 -1.26 0.21
C PHE A 100 4.33 -1.08 0.71
N GLN A 101 5.30 -1.28 -0.17
CA GLN A 101 6.73 -1.10 0.13
C GLN A 101 7.05 0.32 0.63
N HIS A 102 6.51 1.35 -0.01
CA HIS A 102 6.76 2.74 0.38
C HIS A 102 6.03 3.14 1.66
N ALA A 103 4.86 2.56 1.95
CA ALA A 103 4.19 2.71 3.24
C ALA A 103 5.01 2.11 4.40
N LEU A 104 5.65 0.96 4.19
CA LEU A 104 6.54 0.36 5.19
C LEU A 104 7.77 1.24 5.46
N ILE A 105 8.35 1.84 4.41
CA ILE A 105 9.47 2.77 4.56
C ILE A 105 9.03 4.04 5.30
N GLU A 106 7.85 4.60 4.99
CA GLU A 106 7.29 5.74 5.74
C GLU A 106 7.16 5.42 7.23
N TYR A 107 6.62 4.24 7.55
CA TYR A 107 6.45 3.78 8.92
C TYR A 107 7.80 3.61 9.62
N ALA A 108 8.78 3.01 8.96
CA ALA A 108 10.14 2.87 9.51
C ALA A 108 10.76 4.23 9.83
N ARG A 109 10.65 5.20 8.91
CA ARG A 109 11.23 6.54 9.07
C ARG A 109 10.55 7.36 10.16
N ASN A 110 9.23 7.32 10.24
CA ASN A 110 8.46 8.27 11.05
C ASN A 110 7.92 7.69 12.36
N VAL A 111 7.73 6.37 12.45
CA VAL A 111 7.25 5.71 13.68
C VAL A 111 8.39 5.02 14.42
N LEU A 112 9.26 4.30 13.70
CA LEU A 112 10.40 3.59 14.31
C LEU A 112 11.66 4.46 14.44
N GLY A 113 11.67 5.65 13.83
CA GLY A 113 12.80 6.59 13.86
C GLY A 113 14.00 6.17 13.02
N TRP A 114 13.82 5.23 12.08
CA TRP A 114 14.87 4.80 11.15
C TRP A 114 14.92 5.76 9.97
N HIS A 115 15.43 6.96 10.21
CA HIS A 115 15.46 8.03 9.21
C HIS A 115 16.24 7.66 7.93
N ASP A 116 17.17 6.71 8.04
CA ASP A 116 17.96 6.13 6.95
C ASP A 116 17.30 4.90 6.30
N ALA A 117 16.06 4.55 6.63
CA ALA A 117 15.36 3.43 6.01
C ALA A 117 15.19 3.65 4.49
N GLY A 118 15.59 2.65 3.70
CA GLY A 118 15.65 2.73 2.25
C GLY A 118 15.08 1.51 1.54
N HIS A 119 15.03 1.61 0.21
CA HIS A 119 14.60 0.57 -0.72
C HIS A 119 15.80 0.14 -1.56
N ALA A 120 16.14 -1.15 -1.59
CA ALA A 120 17.37 -1.62 -2.26
C ALA A 120 17.40 -1.37 -3.78
N GLU A 121 16.25 -1.11 -4.42
CA GLU A 121 16.18 -0.69 -5.83
C GLU A 121 16.75 0.71 -6.08
N THR A 122 16.67 1.62 -5.09
CA THR A 122 16.98 3.05 -5.27
C THR A 122 18.01 3.58 -4.29
N ASP A 123 18.29 2.86 -3.20
CA ASP A 123 19.25 3.23 -2.14
C ASP A 123 20.39 2.20 -2.07
N THR A 124 21.58 2.66 -1.71
CA THR A 124 22.79 1.83 -1.54
C THR A 124 23.49 2.02 -0.19
N GLU A 125 23.06 3.00 0.62
CA GLU A 125 23.72 3.36 1.88
C GLU A 125 22.81 3.14 3.10
N GLY A 126 21.51 3.41 2.94
CA GLY A 126 20.53 3.33 4.02
C GLY A 126 20.27 1.92 4.55
N ARG A 127 19.52 1.84 5.64
CA ARG A 127 19.04 0.55 6.15
C ARG A 127 17.95 0.00 5.23
N MET A 128 18.20 -1.13 4.59
CA MET A 128 17.24 -1.72 3.67
C MET A 128 16.04 -2.29 4.42
N VAL A 129 14.93 -1.58 4.36
CA VAL A 129 13.61 -2.04 4.83
C VAL A 129 12.97 -2.92 3.77
N ILE A 130 13.21 -2.59 2.50
CA ILE A 130 12.82 -3.38 1.35
C ILE A 130 14.09 -3.88 0.65
N ALA A 131 14.23 -5.20 0.53
CA ALA A 131 15.42 -5.87 0.02
C ALA A 131 15.09 -6.73 -1.21
N PRO A 132 16.08 -7.07 -2.06
CA PRO A 132 15.86 -7.96 -3.19
C PRO A 132 15.44 -9.34 -2.68
N LEU A 133 14.41 -9.92 -3.30
CA LEU A 133 14.00 -11.29 -3.01
C LEU A 133 15.05 -12.25 -3.56
N THR A 134 15.38 -13.30 -2.79
CA THR A 134 16.32 -14.34 -3.21
C THR A 134 15.80 -15.15 -4.40
N CYS A 135 14.47 -15.25 -4.51
CA CYS A 135 13.76 -15.75 -5.68
C CYS A 135 12.73 -14.71 -6.14
N SER A 136 12.86 -14.24 -7.39
CA SER A 136 11.82 -13.37 -7.99
C SER A 136 10.46 -14.05 -7.92
N LEU A 137 9.44 -13.30 -7.50
CA LEU A 137 8.05 -13.74 -7.47
C LEU A 137 7.29 -13.37 -8.76
N VAL A 138 7.98 -12.91 -9.79
CA VAL A 138 7.38 -12.56 -11.08
C VAL A 138 6.66 -13.78 -11.68
N GLU A 139 5.36 -13.60 -11.97
CA GLU A 139 4.46 -14.62 -12.53
C GLU A 139 4.23 -15.85 -11.63
N LYS A 140 4.51 -15.73 -10.33
CA LYS A 140 4.14 -16.76 -9.35
C LYS A 140 2.78 -16.45 -8.74
N THR A 141 1.99 -17.51 -8.59
CA THR A 141 0.85 -17.51 -7.68
C THR A 141 1.26 -18.29 -6.45
N ASP A 142 1.13 -17.66 -5.29
CA ASP A 142 1.43 -18.32 -4.01
C ASP A 142 0.24 -18.27 -3.06
N ALA A 143 0.20 -19.22 -2.14
CA ALA A 143 -0.78 -19.24 -1.08
C ALA A 143 -0.37 -18.24 0.02
N ILE A 144 -1.34 -17.45 0.47
CA ILE A 144 -1.14 -16.53 1.60
C ILE A 144 -2.08 -16.94 2.71
N GLU A 145 -1.51 -17.32 3.86
CA GLU A 145 -2.26 -17.53 5.08
C GLU A 145 -2.59 -16.18 5.71
N LEU A 146 -3.88 -15.89 5.87
CA LEU A 146 -4.39 -14.69 6.51
C LEU A 146 -4.68 -14.96 7.98
N ARG A 147 -4.13 -14.12 8.85
CA ARG A 147 -4.42 -14.18 10.28
C ARG A 147 -5.91 -13.98 10.53
N ASN A 148 -6.52 -14.93 11.22
CA ASN A 148 -7.92 -14.84 11.63
C ASN A 148 -8.23 -13.56 12.43
N ASN A 149 -9.47 -13.07 12.32
CA ASN A 149 -9.98 -11.87 13.00
C ASN A 149 -9.33 -10.54 12.58
N THR A 150 -8.63 -10.50 11.45
CA THR A 150 -8.07 -9.26 10.87
C THR A 150 -9.01 -8.66 9.83
N LEU A 151 -8.74 -7.42 9.41
CA LEU A 151 -9.55 -6.76 8.38
C LEU A 151 -9.46 -7.48 7.04
N ILE A 152 -8.27 -7.91 6.64
CA ILE A 152 -8.04 -8.59 5.36
C ILE A 152 -8.72 -9.97 5.33
N ALA A 153 -8.61 -10.77 6.41
CA ALA A 153 -9.28 -12.06 6.50
C ALA A 153 -10.82 -11.93 6.44
N LYS A 154 -11.37 -10.85 7.03
CA LYS A 154 -12.81 -10.53 6.93
C LYS A 154 -13.21 -10.12 5.51
N ALA A 155 -12.38 -9.34 4.82
CA ALA A 155 -12.63 -8.89 3.45
C ALA A 155 -12.66 -10.09 2.48
N TYR A 156 -11.72 -11.03 2.61
CA TYR A 156 -11.68 -12.23 1.77
C TYR A 156 -12.69 -13.31 2.20
N GLY A 157 -13.14 -13.32 3.45
CA GLY A 157 -14.06 -14.33 3.99
C GLY A 157 -13.47 -15.73 4.12
N LYS A 158 -12.14 -15.87 3.99
CA LYS A 158 -11.40 -17.13 4.07
C LYS A 158 -10.00 -16.92 4.71
N PRO A 159 -9.44 -17.94 5.38
CA PRO A 159 -8.14 -17.84 6.05
C PRO A 159 -6.95 -18.04 5.10
N GLU A 160 -7.18 -18.46 3.86
CA GLU A 160 -6.13 -18.69 2.87
C GLU A 160 -6.58 -18.15 1.51
N ILE A 161 -5.71 -17.39 0.84
CA ILE A 161 -5.94 -16.81 -0.47
C ILE A 161 -4.82 -17.22 -1.43
N GLN A 162 -5.06 -17.08 -2.73
CA GLN A 162 -4.03 -17.24 -3.76
C GLN A 162 -3.95 -15.95 -4.53
N GLU A 163 -2.76 -15.35 -4.59
CA GLU A 163 -2.53 -14.07 -5.24
C GLU A 163 -1.34 -14.16 -6.19
N GLY A 164 -1.42 -13.41 -7.29
CA GLY A 164 -0.34 -13.32 -8.27
C GLY A 164 0.66 -12.23 -7.87
N TYR A 165 1.95 -12.56 -7.93
CA TYR A 165 3.02 -11.63 -7.61
C TYR A 165 3.73 -11.14 -8.87
N HIS A 166 4.15 -9.88 -8.83
CA HIS A 166 5.04 -9.28 -9.82
C HIS A 166 5.99 -8.29 -9.14
N CYS A 167 6.71 -8.77 -8.12
CA CYS A 167 7.64 -7.94 -7.36
C CYS A 167 8.99 -8.68 -7.24
N ASN A 168 10.10 -7.95 -7.42
CA ASN A 168 11.47 -8.47 -7.24
C ASN A 168 12.06 -8.14 -5.86
N TYR A 169 11.31 -7.38 -5.06
CA TYR A 169 11.71 -6.88 -3.76
C TYR A 169 10.61 -7.16 -2.74
N GLY A 170 11.01 -7.40 -1.50
CA GLY A 170 10.13 -7.70 -0.39
C GLY A 170 10.67 -7.15 0.92
N VAL A 171 9.96 -7.43 2.00
CA VAL A 171 10.34 -6.97 3.34
C VAL A 171 11.67 -7.61 3.75
N SER A 172 12.62 -6.81 4.24
CA SER A 172 13.88 -7.37 4.71
C SER A 172 13.69 -8.18 6.00
N PRO A 173 14.46 -9.25 6.24
CA PRO A 173 14.33 -10.04 7.47
C PRO A 173 14.49 -9.21 8.76
N GLU A 174 15.42 -8.26 8.77
CA GLU A 174 15.61 -7.36 9.92
C GLU A 174 14.36 -6.49 10.18
N PHE A 175 13.70 -6.02 9.12
CA PHE A 175 12.48 -5.24 9.27
C PHE A 175 11.29 -6.10 9.65
N ALA A 176 11.17 -7.31 9.10
CA ALA A 176 10.12 -8.26 9.48
C ALA A 176 10.14 -8.53 11.00
N ASP A 177 11.32 -8.82 11.56
CA ASP A 177 11.54 -8.98 13.01
C ASP A 177 11.08 -7.76 13.82
N GLN A 178 11.28 -6.55 13.27
CA GLN A 178 10.88 -5.31 13.91
C GLN A 178 9.36 -5.08 13.84
N LEU A 179 8.73 -5.44 12.72
CA LEU A 179 7.27 -5.35 12.54
C LEU A 179 6.55 -6.25 13.53
N GLU A 180 7.04 -7.46 13.79
CA GLU A 180 6.42 -8.39 14.75
C GLU A 180 6.42 -7.86 16.19
N ARG A 181 7.36 -6.98 16.53
CA ARG A 181 7.51 -6.38 17.87
C ARG A 181 6.84 -5.01 18.00
N GLY A 182 6.38 -4.45 16.90
CA GLY A 182 5.85 -3.09 16.83
C GLY A 182 4.32 -3.00 16.89
N ASP A 183 3.81 -1.79 16.71
CA ASP A 183 2.37 -1.51 16.68
C ASP A 183 1.72 -1.91 15.35
N MET A 184 2.50 -1.89 14.25
CA MET A 184 2.05 -2.37 12.95
C MET A 184 1.85 -3.88 12.99
N ARG A 185 0.63 -4.33 12.70
CA ARG A 185 0.28 -5.74 12.74
C ARG A 185 0.46 -6.38 11.38
N VAL A 186 1.38 -7.33 11.30
CA VAL A 186 1.49 -8.26 10.17
C VAL A 186 0.35 -9.28 10.25
N THR A 187 -0.29 -9.52 9.11
CA THR A 187 -1.54 -10.32 9.06
C THR A 187 -1.64 -11.30 7.90
N GLY A 188 -0.60 -11.40 7.06
CA GLY A 188 -0.51 -12.35 5.96
C GLY A 188 0.91 -12.90 5.89
N TRP A 189 1.05 -14.18 5.54
CA TRP A 189 2.34 -14.82 5.28
C TRP A 189 2.21 -15.84 4.15
N ASP A 190 3.29 -16.04 3.40
CA ASP A 190 3.38 -17.12 2.41
C ASP A 190 3.69 -18.50 3.07
N GLU A 191 3.81 -19.56 2.26
CA GLU A 191 4.13 -20.91 2.75
C GLU A 191 5.50 -21.01 3.44
N GLN A 192 6.40 -20.06 3.21
CA GLN A 192 7.74 -19.99 3.79
C GLN A 192 7.78 -19.14 5.07
N GLY A 193 6.66 -18.50 5.43
CA GLY A 193 6.55 -17.59 6.57
C GLY A 193 7.07 -16.18 6.27
N GLU A 194 7.25 -15.82 4.99
CA GLU A 194 7.62 -14.47 4.56
C GLU A 194 6.36 -13.57 4.51
N ILE A 195 6.54 -12.28 4.78
CA ILE A 195 5.46 -11.26 4.87
C ILE A 195 5.07 -10.73 3.48
#